data_AF-D3ASN0-F1
#
_entry.id   AF-D3ASN0-F1
#
_cell.length_a   1.000
_cell.length_b   1.000
_cell.length_c   1.000
_cell.angle_alpha   90.00
_cell.angle_beta   90.00
_cell.angle_gamma   90.00
#
_symmetry.space_group_name_H-M   'P 1'
#
loop_
_entity.id
_entity.type
_entity.pdbx_description
1 polymer ?
#
loop_
_entity_poly.entity_id
_entity_poly.type
_entity_poly.pdbx_seq_one_letter_code
_entity_poly.pdbx_strand_id
1 'polypeptide(L)'
;MNMKYTVNIYEVSTEKDTKLRAFAAVTFGDCFKVTGITVREGKAGNLYVSMPQYPTGERGEDNKLIYSDVFFPKTTDFSTLLRGEILEAYQNREDGRNEVDLEYGDTGFEYYVQVVNNKDLSCATKAFARLVIDDVFVVNQISVKRSFAGNNFVAMPSQRRMIDGKAEYQDIAYPVTKDFHDTLYGDIMKQYEQNLDKQRTAKEKAR
;
A
#
# COMPACT_ATOMS: atom_id res chain seq x y z
N MET A 1 -10.57 11.66 -18.43
CA MET A 1 -10.54 12.44 -17.16
C MET A 1 -9.29 11.98 -16.48
N ASN A 2 -8.40 12.85 -16.03
CA ASN A 2 -7.14 12.41 -15.44
C ASN A 2 -7.37 11.78 -14.05
N MET A 3 -6.47 10.90 -13.60
CA MET A 3 -6.47 10.39 -12.23
C MET A 3 -6.10 11.54 -11.29
N LYS A 4 -7.03 11.93 -10.43
CA LYS A 4 -6.76 12.86 -9.33
C LYS A 4 -6.03 12.16 -8.21
N TYR A 5 -5.04 12.82 -7.61
CA TYR A 5 -4.47 12.38 -6.36
C TYR A 5 -3.96 13.57 -5.55
N THR A 6 -4.01 13.42 -4.23
CA THR A 6 -3.64 14.48 -3.28
C THR A 6 -2.46 14.03 -2.46
N VAL A 7 -1.38 14.83 -2.45
CA VAL A 7 -0.22 14.64 -1.58
C VAL A 7 -0.42 15.44 -0.31
N ASN A 8 -0.24 14.79 0.84
CA ASN A 8 -0.33 15.37 2.17
C ASN A 8 1.02 15.23 2.89
N ILE A 9 1.55 16.31 3.45
CA ILE A 9 2.80 16.32 4.24
C ILE A 9 2.48 16.53 5.72
N TYR A 10 3.01 15.65 6.56
CA TYR A 10 2.90 15.73 8.01
C TYR A 10 4.28 15.95 8.61
N GLU A 11 4.47 17.12 9.20
CA GLU A 11 5.73 17.46 9.86
C GLU A 11 5.96 16.57 11.07
N VAL A 12 7.20 16.09 11.18
CA VAL A 12 7.63 15.34 12.35
C VAL A 12 9.01 15.81 12.75
N SER A 13 9.11 16.33 13.96
CA SER A 13 10.38 16.48 14.67
C SER A 13 10.55 15.28 15.58
N THR A 14 11.54 14.43 15.31
CA THR A 14 11.93 13.38 16.26
C THR A 14 13.37 13.58 16.71
N GLU A 15 13.59 13.57 18.02
CA GLU A 15 14.93 13.51 18.59
C GLU A 15 15.63 12.17 18.30
N LYS A 16 14.85 11.11 17.99
CA LYS A 16 15.33 9.73 17.83
C LYS A 16 15.78 9.36 16.41
N ASP A 17 15.21 9.99 15.39
CA ASP A 17 15.56 9.79 13.98
C ASP A 17 15.82 11.14 13.32
N THR A 18 17.07 11.60 13.41
CA THR A 18 17.52 12.88 12.86
C THR A 18 17.48 12.95 11.34
N LYS A 19 17.34 11.81 10.66
CA LYS A 19 17.23 11.74 9.20
C LYS A 19 15.79 11.81 8.72
N LEU A 20 14.80 11.53 9.57
CA LEU A 20 13.40 11.67 9.22
C LEU A 20 13.03 13.16 9.24
N ARG A 21 12.46 13.64 8.14
CA ARG A 21 12.10 15.05 7.97
C ARG A 21 10.60 15.27 7.95
N ALA A 22 9.85 14.36 7.33
CA ALA A 22 8.39 14.38 7.34
C ALA A 22 7.82 12.99 7.02
N PHE A 23 6.54 12.80 7.33
CA PHE A 23 5.73 11.77 6.68
C PHE A 23 4.96 12.38 5.51
N ALA A 24 4.68 11.56 4.51
CA ALA A 24 3.75 11.87 3.45
C ALA A 24 2.63 10.83 3.39
N ALA A 25 1.48 11.26 2.90
CA ALA A 25 0.39 10.40 2.48
C ALA A 25 -0.06 10.82 1.09
N VAL A 26 -0.62 9.86 0.35
CA VAL A 26 -1.17 10.08 -0.99
C VAL A 26 -2.57 9.51 -1.03
N THR A 27 -3.55 10.31 -1.44
CA THR A 27 -4.93 9.87 -1.65
C THR A 27 -5.20 9.84 -3.14
N PHE A 28 -5.53 8.68 -3.69
CA PHE A 28 -5.89 8.51 -5.11
C PHE A 28 -7.40 8.52 -5.29
N GLY A 29 -7.87 9.28 -6.28
CA GLY A 29 -9.29 9.36 -6.67
C GLY A 29 -10.23 9.75 -5.53
N ASP A 30 -9.73 10.46 -4.52
CA ASP A 30 -10.45 10.78 -3.27
C ASP A 30 -10.99 9.55 -2.50
N CYS A 31 -10.60 8.33 -2.89
CA CYS A 31 -11.22 7.10 -2.42
C CYS A 31 -10.24 6.06 -1.86
N PHE A 32 -8.94 6.18 -2.12
CA PHE A 32 -7.94 5.26 -1.58
C PHE A 32 -6.69 5.98 -1.10
N LYS A 33 -6.33 5.80 0.17
CA LYS A 33 -5.21 6.51 0.80
C LYS A 33 -4.07 5.56 1.16
N VAL A 34 -2.85 5.97 0.85
CA VAL A 34 -1.61 5.36 1.36
C VAL A 34 -0.89 6.33 2.29
N THR A 35 -0.30 5.80 3.36
CA THR A 35 0.39 6.58 4.41
C THR A 35 1.68 5.88 4.83
N GLY A 36 2.50 6.58 5.61
CA GLY A 36 3.78 6.03 6.09
C GLY A 36 4.92 6.20 5.09
N ILE A 37 4.69 6.93 4.00
CA ILE A 37 5.78 7.43 3.14
C ILE A 37 6.61 8.39 3.98
N THR A 38 7.94 8.35 3.83
CA THR A 38 8.85 9.21 4.60
C THR A 38 9.70 10.06 3.67
N VAL A 39 9.85 11.33 4.02
CA VAL A 39 10.89 12.21 3.46
C VAL A 39 12.08 12.15 4.40
N ARG A 40 13.24 11.77 3.85
CA ARG A 40 14.45 11.50 4.64
C ARG A 40 15.67 12.21 4.06
N GLU A 41 16.64 12.50 4.93
CA GLU A 41 17.93 13.05 4.52
C GLU A 41 18.99 11.96 4.36
N GLY A 42 19.62 11.96 3.18
CA GLY A 42 20.73 11.09 2.82
C GLY A 42 22.05 11.53 3.45
N LYS A 43 23.09 10.71 3.29
CA LYS A 43 24.42 11.03 3.84
C LYS A 43 25.05 12.29 3.24
N ALA A 44 24.68 12.65 2.02
CA ALA A 44 25.16 13.83 1.31
C ALA A 44 24.28 15.08 1.54
N GLY A 45 23.33 15.02 2.48
CA GLY A 45 22.37 16.10 2.75
C GLY A 45 21.21 16.20 1.77
N ASN A 46 21.18 15.35 0.73
CA ASN A 46 20.08 15.32 -0.23
C ASN A 46 18.82 14.69 0.39
N LEU A 47 17.66 15.25 0.08
CA LEU A 47 16.37 14.66 0.47
C LEU A 47 15.97 13.54 -0.49
N TYR A 48 15.31 12.52 0.05
CA TYR A 48 14.73 11.44 -0.74
C TYR A 48 13.46 10.89 -0.10
N VAL A 49 12.61 10.30 -0.93
CA VAL A 49 11.35 9.66 -0.51
C VAL A 49 11.58 8.17 -0.32
N SER A 50 11.13 7.61 0.80
CA SER A 50 11.15 6.18 1.09
C SER A 50 9.72 5.68 1.36
N MET A 51 9.33 4.63 0.64
CA MET A 51 8.07 3.92 0.86
C MET A 51 8.19 2.96 2.07
N PRO A 52 7.09 2.61 2.74
CA PRO A 52 7.03 1.53 3.71
C PRO A 52 7.53 0.20 3.15
N GLN A 53 8.34 -0.54 3.92
CA GLN A 53 8.90 -1.83 3.51
C GLN A 53 8.45 -2.98 4.42
N TYR A 54 8.42 -4.19 3.86
CA TYR A 54 8.22 -5.44 4.58
C TYR A 54 9.30 -6.47 4.20
N PRO A 55 9.68 -7.37 5.12
CA PRO A 55 10.59 -8.46 4.80
C PRO A 55 9.88 -9.49 3.92
N THR A 56 10.51 -9.87 2.81
CA THR A 56 9.97 -10.88 1.87
C THR A 56 10.06 -12.31 2.42
N GLY A 57 10.89 -12.53 3.45
CA GLY A 57 11.25 -13.85 3.96
C GLY A 57 12.42 -14.49 3.19
N GLU A 58 12.80 -13.92 2.05
CA GLU A 58 13.96 -14.35 1.27
C GLU A 58 15.25 -13.75 1.84
N ARG A 59 16.36 -14.43 1.59
CA ARG A 59 17.69 -13.97 1.97
C ARG A 59 18.56 -13.82 0.73
N GLY A 60 19.29 -12.71 0.66
CA GLY A 60 20.29 -12.47 -0.36
C GLY A 60 21.53 -13.33 -0.17
N GLU A 61 22.47 -13.22 -1.12
CA GLU A 61 23.76 -13.92 -1.09
C GLU A 61 24.60 -13.60 0.16
N ASP A 62 24.41 -12.40 0.72
CA ASP A 62 25.04 -11.93 1.95
C ASP A 62 24.29 -12.37 3.23
N ASN A 63 23.32 -13.28 3.08
CA ASN A 63 22.46 -13.80 4.15
C ASN A 63 21.60 -12.72 4.85
N LYS A 64 21.45 -11.53 4.26
CA LYS A 64 20.54 -10.49 4.75
C LYS A 64 19.13 -10.69 4.21
N LEU A 65 18.13 -10.30 5.00
CA LEU A 65 16.74 -10.32 4.57
C LEU A 65 16.53 -9.36 3.39
N ILE A 66 15.86 -9.86 2.36
CA ILE A 66 15.41 -9.05 1.23
C ILE A 66 14.10 -8.36 1.65
N TYR A 67 14.04 -7.04 1.45
CA TYR A 67 12.87 -6.22 1.70
C TYR A 67 12.20 -5.82 0.40
N SER A 68 10.88 -5.63 0.44
CA SER A 68 10.11 -5.08 -0.65
C SER A 68 9.18 -3.99 -0.14
N ASP A 69 8.82 -3.06 -1.01
CA ASP A 69 7.91 -1.97 -0.67
C ASP A 69 6.48 -2.51 -0.56
N VAL A 70 5.77 -2.09 0.49
CA VAL A 70 4.35 -2.44 0.69
C VAL A 70 3.51 -1.87 -0.45
N PHE A 71 3.85 -0.66 -0.91
CA PHE A 71 3.27 -0.05 -2.09
C PHE A 71 4.32 0.77 -2.82
N PHE A 72 4.21 0.87 -4.14
CA PHE A 72 5.18 1.57 -4.96
C PHE A 72 4.58 1.99 -6.30
N PRO A 73 5.10 3.08 -6.91
CA PRO A 73 4.80 3.41 -8.30
C PRO A 73 5.42 2.36 -9.24
N LYS A 74 4.59 1.77 -10.10
CA LYS A 74 4.93 0.70 -11.05
C LYS A 74 5.77 1.20 -12.23
N THR A 75 5.42 2.36 -12.78
CA THR A 75 6.04 2.93 -13.97
C THR A 75 7.11 3.94 -13.59
N THR A 76 8.21 4.00 -14.35
CA THR A 76 9.32 4.96 -14.14
C THR A 76 8.86 6.41 -14.15
N ASP A 77 7.93 6.76 -15.04
CA ASP A 77 7.46 8.14 -15.22
C ASP A 77 6.67 8.60 -13.99
N PHE A 78 5.62 7.86 -13.62
CA PHE A 78 4.87 8.15 -12.39
C PHE A 78 5.75 8.07 -11.14
N SER A 79 6.74 7.17 -11.13
CA SER A 79 7.71 7.01 -10.03
C SER A 79 8.58 8.25 -9.81
N THR A 80 9.03 8.87 -10.91
CA THR A 80 9.82 10.10 -10.87
C THR A 80 8.95 11.27 -10.46
N LEU A 81 7.77 11.38 -11.10
CA LEU A 81 6.80 12.44 -10.85
C LEU A 81 6.36 12.43 -9.38
N LEU A 82 5.80 11.32 -8.89
CA LEU A 82 5.28 11.21 -7.52
C LEU A 82 6.34 11.58 -6.46
N ARG A 83 7.60 11.15 -6.65
CA ARG A 83 8.68 11.49 -5.72
C ARG A 83 9.04 12.97 -5.79
N GLY A 84 9.07 13.55 -6.99
CA GLY A 84 9.27 14.99 -7.18
C GLY A 84 8.20 15.79 -6.46
N GLU A 85 6.93 15.48 -6.70
CA GLU A 85 5.78 16.16 -6.11
C GLU A 85 5.77 16.08 -4.57
N ILE A 86 6.14 14.93 -3.99
CA ILE A 86 6.26 14.80 -2.53
C ILE A 86 7.38 15.67 -1.97
N LEU A 87 8.53 15.73 -2.66
CA LEU A 87 9.67 16.55 -2.22
C LEU A 87 9.39 18.04 -2.38
N GLU A 88 8.73 18.44 -3.46
CA GLU A 88 8.31 19.81 -3.72
C GLU A 88 7.25 20.26 -2.71
N ALA A 89 6.21 19.45 -2.48
CA ALA A 89 5.21 19.69 -1.44
C ALA A 89 5.87 19.83 -0.05
N TYR A 90 6.87 18.99 0.26
CA TYR A 90 7.64 19.15 1.48
C TYR A 90 8.42 20.47 1.49
N GLN A 91 9.11 20.86 0.43
CA GLN A 91 9.89 22.11 0.40
C GLN A 91 9.01 23.36 0.53
N ASN A 92 7.84 23.37 -0.10
CA ASN A 92 6.89 24.49 -0.12
C ASN A 92 5.94 24.53 1.09
N ARG A 93 6.08 23.59 2.04
CA ARG A 93 5.16 23.44 3.19
C ARG A 93 5.11 24.66 4.12
N GLU A 94 6.16 25.48 4.14
CA GLU A 94 6.28 26.65 5.02
C GLU A 94 5.24 27.76 4.71
N ASP A 95 4.60 27.68 3.53
CA ASP A 95 3.47 28.55 3.16
C ASP A 95 2.13 28.15 3.82
N GLY A 96 2.15 27.20 4.77
CA GLY A 96 0.96 26.62 5.40
C GLY A 96 0.21 25.62 4.52
N ARG A 97 0.73 25.33 3.31
CA ARG A 97 0.19 24.34 2.37
C ARG A 97 0.84 22.98 2.62
N ASN A 98 0.17 22.16 3.41
CA ASN A 98 0.57 20.76 3.64
C ASN A 98 -0.14 19.79 2.69
N GLU A 99 -0.98 20.29 1.80
CA GLU A 99 -1.81 19.51 0.89
C GLU A 99 -1.69 20.07 -0.54
N VAL A 100 -1.48 19.18 -1.51
CA VAL A 100 -1.34 19.51 -2.92
C VAL A 100 -2.19 18.54 -3.74
N ASP A 101 -3.15 19.07 -4.47
CA ASP A 101 -3.97 18.32 -5.43
C ASP A 101 -3.29 18.28 -6.80
N LEU A 102 -3.22 17.09 -7.38
CA LEU A 102 -2.48 16.78 -8.59
C LEU A 102 -3.31 15.87 -9.50
N GLU A 103 -2.92 15.82 -10.78
CA GLU A 103 -3.55 14.99 -11.78
C GLU A 103 -2.50 14.24 -12.59
N TYR A 104 -2.78 12.99 -12.97
CA TYR A 104 -1.89 12.17 -13.79
C TYR A 104 -2.68 11.34 -14.82
N GLY A 105 -2.06 11.11 -15.99
CA GLY A 105 -2.65 10.31 -17.06
C GLY A 105 -3.87 10.97 -17.72
N ASP A 106 -4.66 10.18 -18.43
CA ASP A 106 -5.88 10.60 -19.15
C ASP A 106 -7.11 9.72 -18.84
N THR A 107 -6.86 8.57 -18.21
CA THR A 107 -7.84 7.68 -17.60
C THR A 107 -8.20 8.18 -16.20
N GLY A 108 -9.48 8.03 -15.82
CA GLY A 108 -9.94 8.44 -14.49
C GLY A 108 -9.36 7.51 -13.43
N PHE A 109 -9.93 7.49 -12.23
CA PHE A 109 -9.53 6.48 -11.25
C PHE A 109 -10.04 5.09 -11.69
N GLU A 110 -9.16 4.27 -12.25
CA GLU A 110 -9.41 2.85 -12.52
C GLU A 110 -8.51 1.97 -11.65
N TYR A 111 -8.99 0.76 -11.35
CA TYR A 111 -8.19 -0.21 -10.61
C TYR A 111 -8.52 -1.63 -11.02
N TYR A 112 -7.60 -2.54 -10.71
CA TYR A 112 -7.88 -3.96 -10.71
C TYR A 112 -7.17 -4.65 -9.55
N VAL A 113 -7.66 -5.82 -9.18
CA VAL A 113 -7.07 -6.68 -8.16
C VAL A 113 -6.54 -7.98 -8.74
N GLN A 114 -5.47 -8.49 -8.15
CA GLN A 114 -4.91 -9.79 -8.45
C GLN A 114 -4.86 -10.59 -7.16
N VAL A 115 -5.66 -11.64 -7.06
CA VAL A 115 -5.74 -12.50 -5.88
C VAL A 115 -5.08 -13.85 -6.15
N VAL A 116 -4.20 -14.27 -5.25
CA VAL A 116 -3.52 -15.56 -5.25
C VAL A 116 -3.87 -16.29 -3.95
N ASN A 117 -4.59 -17.41 -4.09
CA ASN A 117 -5.00 -18.21 -2.94
C ASN A 117 -3.83 -19.05 -2.43
N ASN A 118 -3.73 -19.16 -1.10
CA ASN A 118 -2.79 -20.07 -0.48
C ASN A 118 -3.17 -21.52 -0.80
N LYS A 119 -2.16 -22.33 -1.13
CA LYS A 119 -2.31 -23.77 -1.37
C LYS A 119 -2.70 -24.51 -0.09
N ASP A 120 -2.21 -24.03 1.04
CA ASP A 120 -2.54 -24.55 2.36
C ASP A 120 -3.76 -23.82 2.94
N LEU A 121 -4.91 -24.50 2.88
CA LEU A 121 -6.18 -23.98 3.40
C LEU A 121 -6.26 -24.02 4.93
N SER A 122 -5.29 -24.59 5.64
CA SER A 122 -5.22 -24.55 7.11
C SER A 122 -4.67 -23.20 7.61
N CYS A 123 -3.81 -22.53 6.82
CA CYS A 123 -3.19 -21.26 7.17
C CYS A 123 -4.23 -20.18 7.51
N ALA A 124 -3.97 -19.35 8.52
CA ALA A 124 -4.87 -18.23 8.87
C ALA A 124 -5.05 -17.26 7.70
N THR A 125 -3.98 -17.00 6.94
CA THR A 125 -4.04 -16.30 5.65
C THR A 125 -4.50 -17.27 4.58
N LYS A 126 -5.59 -16.92 3.88
CA LYS A 126 -6.21 -17.72 2.82
C LYS A 126 -5.82 -17.28 1.42
N ALA A 127 -5.51 -16.01 1.24
CA ALA A 127 -5.00 -15.48 -0.01
C ALA A 127 -4.20 -14.21 0.21
N PHE A 128 -3.34 -13.89 -0.75
CA PHE A 128 -2.74 -12.58 -0.91
C PHE A 128 -3.39 -11.88 -2.08
N ALA A 129 -3.65 -10.59 -1.92
CA ALA A 129 -4.19 -9.73 -2.95
C ALA A 129 -3.20 -8.59 -3.23
N ARG A 130 -3.16 -8.18 -4.48
CA ARG A 130 -2.50 -6.96 -4.94
C ARG A 130 -3.56 -6.06 -5.57
N LEU A 131 -3.56 -4.80 -5.19
CA LEU A 131 -4.33 -3.74 -5.86
C LEU A 131 -3.39 -2.99 -6.80
N VAL A 132 -3.86 -2.71 -8.02
CA VAL A 132 -3.16 -1.87 -8.99
C VAL A 132 -4.10 -0.74 -9.39
N ILE A 133 -3.65 0.50 -9.24
CA ILE A 133 -4.39 1.73 -9.57
C ILE A 133 -3.78 2.30 -10.85
N ASP A 134 -4.62 2.51 -11.86
CA ASP A 134 -4.31 3.10 -13.17
C ASP A 134 -3.05 2.55 -13.85
N ASP A 135 -2.76 1.27 -13.61
CA ASP A 135 -1.52 0.60 -14.04
C ASP A 135 -0.21 1.28 -13.63
N VAL A 136 -0.25 2.27 -12.74
CA VAL A 136 0.90 3.10 -12.35
C VAL A 136 1.26 2.99 -10.88
N PHE A 137 0.37 2.49 -10.02
CA PHE A 137 0.64 2.35 -8.60
C PHE A 137 0.17 1.00 -8.07
N VAL A 138 1.03 0.32 -7.30
CA VAL A 138 0.78 -1.03 -6.79
C VAL A 138 0.73 -1.00 -5.27
N VAL A 139 -0.26 -1.69 -4.70
CA VAL A 139 -0.35 -1.97 -3.26
C VAL A 139 -0.32 -3.48 -3.07
N ASN A 140 0.74 -3.95 -2.42
CA ASN A 140 0.91 -5.34 -2.01
C ASN A 140 0.42 -5.57 -0.57
N GLN A 141 0.59 -6.79 -0.07
CA GLN A 141 0.33 -7.17 1.33
C GLN A 141 -1.12 -7.01 1.78
N ILE A 142 -2.07 -6.92 0.83
CA ILE A 142 -3.48 -7.12 1.13
C ILE A 142 -3.68 -8.63 1.29
N SER A 143 -4.49 -9.05 2.26
CA SER A 143 -4.66 -10.47 2.56
C SER A 143 -6.11 -10.83 2.87
N VAL A 144 -6.54 -11.99 2.39
CA VAL A 144 -7.79 -12.61 2.88
C VAL A 144 -7.41 -13.49 4.06
N LYS A 145 -8.00 -13.25 5.24
CA LYS A 145 -7.72 -13.99 6.47
C LYS A 145 -9.00 -14.60 7.02
N ARG A 146 -8.86 -15.69 7.77
CA ARG A 146 -9.96 -16.31 8.51
C ARG A 146 -10.02 -15.75 9.92
N SER A 147 -11.18 -15.20 10.29
CA SER A 147 -11.49 -14.78 11.65
C SER A 147 -11.68 -15.98 12.58
N PHE A 148 -11.64 -15.74 13.90
CA PHE A 148 -11.93 -16.77 14.90
C PHE A 148 -13.35 -17.32 14.77
N ALA A 149 -14.31 -16.48 14.37
CA ALA A 149 -15.69 -16.88 14.07
C ALA A 149 -15.83 -17.74 12.80
N GLY A 150 -14.74 -17.96 12.06
CA GLY A 150 -14.69 -18.82 10.88
C GLY A 150 -14.92 -18.12 9.55
N ASN A 151 -15.43 -16.88 9.57
CA ASN A 151 -15.64 -16.06 8.38
C ASN A 151 -14.32 -15.51 7.83
N ASN A 152 -14.22 -15.43 6.50
CA ASN A 152 -13.09 -14.79 5.84
C ASN A 152 -13.32 -13.27 5.73
N PHE A 153 -12.25 -12.50 5.83
CA PHE A 153 -12.27 -11.04 5.69
C PHE A 153 -11.00 -10.55 5.00
N VAL A 154 -11.09 -9.39 4.37
CA VAL A 154 -9.94 -8.69 3.77
C VAL A 154 -9.26 -7.87 4.87
N ALA A 155 -7.95 -8.05 5.00
CA ALA A 155 -7.08 -7.26 5.86
C ALA A 155 -6.12 -6.47 4.97
N MET A 156 -6.18 -5.15 5.12
CA MET A 156 -5.30 -4.22 4.44
C MET A 156 -3.87 -4.27 5.02
N PRO A 157 -2.87 -3.72 4.31
CA PRO A 157 -1.51 -3.67 4.79
C PRO A 157 -1.42 -2.74 6.01
N SER A 158 -0.91 -3.27 7.12
CA SER A 158 -0.83 -2.56 8.40
C SER A 158 0.61 -2.49 8.91
N GLN A 159 0.96 -1.40 9.60
CA GLN A 159 2.19 -1.29 10.37
C GLN A 159 1.91 -1.27 11.86
N ARG A 160 2.81 -1.90 12.63
CA ARG A 160 2.79 -1.82 14.08
C ARG A 160 3.39 -0.49 14.53
N ARG A 161 2.63 0.27 15.31
CA ARG A 161 3.04 1.51 15.97
C ARG A 161 2.99 1.32 17.48
N MET A 162 3.89 2.02 18.18
CA MET A 162 3.86 2.08 19.63
C MET A 162 3.18 3.38 20.03
N ILE A 163 1.99 3.30 20.61
CA ILE A 163 1.21 4.43 21.09
C ILE A 163 1.04 4.24 22.60
N ASP A 164 1.52 5.20 23.39
CA ASP A 164 1.47 5.14 24.86
C ASP A 164 1.95 3.82 25.48
N GLY A 165 3.04 3.26 24.91
CA GLY A 165 3.64 2.00 25.35
C GLY A 165 2.89 0.73 24.91
N LYS A 166 1.76 0.85 24.21
CA LYS A 166 1.00 -0.27 23.63
C LYS A 166 1.30 -0.42 22.15
N ALA A 167 1.39 -1.66 21.70
CA ALA A 167 1.51 -1.98 20.29
C ALA A 167 0.12 -1.92 19.64
N GLU A 168 -0.08 -0.97 18.73
CA GLU A 168 -1.28 -0.86 17.91
C GLU A 168 -0.93 -1.09 16.45
N TYR A 169 -1.85 -1.68 15.70
CA TYR A 169 -1.70 -1.87 14.26
C TYR A 169 -2.57 -0.86 13.55
N GLN A 170 -1.96 -0.12 12.62
CA GLN A 170 -2.67 0.85 11.80
C GLN A 170 -2.45 0.53 10.34
N ASP A 171 -3.53 0.53 9.57
CA ASP A 171 -3.47 0.35 8.13
C ASP A 171 -2.70 1.52 7.49
N ILE A 172 -1.76 1.17 6.62
CA ILE A 172 -0.95 2.12 5.86
C ILE A 172 -1.42 2.26 4.42
N ALA A 173 -2.41 1.46 4.00
CA ALA A 173 -3.12 1.62 2.74
C ALA A 173 -4.58 1.21 2.96
N TYR A 174 -5.55 2.08 2.67
CA TYR A 174 -6.94 1.81 2.97
C TYR A 174 -7.92 2.62 2.10
N PRO A 175 -9.11 2.08 1.80
CA PRO A 175 -10.18 2.85 1.19
C PRO A 175 -10.68 3.94 2.14
N VAL A 176 -10.96 5.12 1.62
CA VAL A 176 -11.42 6.30 2.36
C VAL A 176 -12.95 6.37 2.37
N THR A 177 -13.58 6.02 1.25
CA THR A 177 -15.05 6.05 1.12
C THR A 177 -15.64 4.66 1.34
N LYS A 178 -16.87 4.63 1.88
CA LYS A 178 -17.59 3.37 2.10
C LYS A 178 -17.86 2.64 0.79
N ASP A 179 -18.25 3.36 -0.25
CA ASP A 179 -18.59 2.76 -1.55
C ASP A 179 -17.36 2.10 -2.19
N PHE A 180 -16.19 2.75 -2.11
CA PHE A 180 -14.96 2.16 -2.61
C PHE A 180 -14.49 0.99 -1.74
N HIS A 181 -14.63 1.10 -0.41
CA HIS A 181 -14.36 0.00 0.50
C HIS A 181 -15.18 -1.25 0.12
N ASP A 182 -16.49 -1.11 -0.01
CA ASP A 182 -17.38 -2.24 -0.28
C ASP A 182 -17.09 -2.86 -1.66
N THR A 183 -16.82 -2.03 -2.67
CA THR A 183 -16.48 -2.49 -4.02
C THR A 183 -15.14 -3.23 -4.03
N LEU A 184 -14.08 -2.63 -3.49
CA LEU A 184 -12.74 -3.23 -3.45
C LEU A 184 -12.73 -4.55 -2.67
N TYR A 185 -13.38 -4.59 -1.50
CA TYR A 185 -13.44 -5.79 -0.67
C TYR A 185 -14.26 -6.88 -1.34
N GLY A 186 -15.37 -6.50 -1.98
CA GLY A 186 -16.20 -7.39 -2.78
C GLY A 186 -15.42 -8.03 -3.93
N ASP A 187 -14.66 -7.25 -4.69
CA ASP A 187 -13.85 -7.74 -5.82
C ASP A 187 -12.77 -8.72 -5.38
N ILE A 188 -12.08 -8.43 -4.27
CA ILE A 188 -11.06 -9.32 -3.70
C ILE A 188 -11.70 -10.64 -3.26
N MET A 189 -12.80 -10.59 -2.52
CA MET A 189 -13.49 -11.79 -2.04
C MET A 189 -14.07 -12.62 -3.19
N LYS A 190 -14.65 -11.96 -4.20
CA LYS A 190 -15.16 -12.61 -5.41
C LYS A 190 -14.05 -13.35 -6.17
N GLN A 191 -12.91 -12.72 -6.41
CA GLN A 191 -11.80 -13.37 -7.09
C GLN A 191 -11.20 -14.50 -6.24
N TYR A 192 -11.14 -14.34 -4.91
CA TYR A 192 -10.74 -15.40 -3.99
C TYR A 192 -11.63 -16.65 -4.10
N GLU A 193 -12.96 -16.47 -4.11
CA GLU A 193 -13.94 -17.56 -4.24
C GLU A 193 -13.86 -18.24 -5.62
N GLN A 194 -13.79 -17.46 -6.70
CA GLN A 194 -13.61 -17.97 -8.05
C GLN A 194 -12.34 -18.83 -8.18
N ASN A 195 -11.25 -18.42 -7.52
CA ASN A 195 -10.01 -19.18 -7.49
C ASN A 195 -10.16 -20.50 -6.72
N LEU A 196 -10.93 -20.55 -5.64
CA LEU A 196 -11.23 -21.79 -4.91
C LEU A 196 -12.02 -22.76 -5.78
N ASP A 197 -13.04 -22.28 -6.48
CA ASP A 197 -13.87 -23.13 -7.35
C ASP A 197 -13.05 -23.71 -8.50
N LYS A 198 -12.21 -22.90 -9.16
CA LYS A 198 -11.27 -23.38 -10.17
C LYS A 198 -10.34 -24.47 -9.62
N GLN A 199 -9.82 -24.31 -8.40
CA GLN A 199 -8.97 -25.32 -7.77
C GLN A 199 -9.73 -26.62 -7.44
N ARG A 200 -10.99 -26.51 -7.01
CA ARG A 200 -11.85 -27.68 -6.73
C ARG A 200 -12.15 -28.46 -8.02
N THR A 201 -12.63 -27.78 -9.06
CA THR A 201 -12.92 -28.41 -10.36
C THR A 201 -11.68 -29.03 -10.99
N ALA A 202 -10.50 -28.41 -10.86
CA ALA A 202 -9.25 -28.98 -11.35
C ALA A 202 -8.87 -30.28 -10.62
N LYS A 203 -9.08 -30.35 -9.30
CA LYS A 203 -8.85 -31.57 -8.50
C LYS A 203 -9.83 -32.69 -8.85
N GLU A 204 -11.09 -32.36 -9.09
CA GLU A 204 -12.12 -33.34 -9.48
C GLU A 204 -11.84 -33.94 -10.85
N LYS A 205 -11.39 -33.15 -11.82
CA LYS A 205 -11.02 -33.63 -13.17
C LYS A 205 -9.75 -34.48 -13.19
N ALA A 206 -8.88 -34.34 -12.19
CA ALA A 206 -7.63 -35.08 -12.07
C ALA A 206 -7.78 -36.42 -11.31
N ARG A 207 -8.98 -36.71 -10.80
CA ARG A 207 -9.33 -37.94 -10.08
C ARG A 207 -10.05 -38.91 -11.02
#